data_AF-A0A9E2XPL7-F1
#
_entry.id   AF-A0A9E2XPL7-F1
#
_cell.length_a   1.000
_cell.length_b   1.000
_cell.length_c   1.000
_cell.angle_alpha   90.00
_cell.angle_beta   90.00
_cell.angle_gamma   90.00
#
_symmetry.space_group_name_H-M   'P 1'
#
loop_
_entity.id
_entity.type
_entity.pdbx_description
1 polymer ?
#
loop_
_entity_poly.entity_id
_entity_poly.type
_entity_poly.pdbx_seq_one_letter_code
_entity_poly.pdbx_strand_id
1 'polypeptide(L)'
;MNDHDALLAYWPGRERIDECLRTEAETADQALLLAVHEPVTLLRRPEQSGAAVIQASEMELLHTLMRPADDGSAVLVAITGASGVGKSHMVRWLQAQLERHPRRQDLVIVTIPKTASLRRVVELILEPLANAEYEALQQELAHAAEVMNPVLAAELLATTLADALESFGKVLEEDIRARRLGTEFGPRIRLAQHLRALLRDPDVRDAWLHDVLRRIVGASLRGTADPADRQFQPQDLEPPPESAAIPLKKAVNDALAFLANANGRYRATAAEILQELLDPALRTIFRFTDALHQRSLEDLVNDIREQLLRDGKELVLLIEDLAALSGIQEPLLKIVIAESDHQGVRVRAPIRTVLAVTDGFLAGRKTVLTRAREEWVVPSEGLDESIIQQRLVSLTGRYLNAARWGVASLRQAFKASAQDSVDLYGWVPCFNEALDAAAADQLDAFGRNAGGHSLFPFNEAAIRSLAAAALKAGDTWTFRPRTFINEVLRKTLLERPLFEEGRFPPAGFHQARLTAELDQELQFRGYASDETGRLRTALFHWASHPRSLTVAPLHGECARYEGSCRPIPYRRQPAQLQRTRSATVRIDLRSRQNG
;
A
#
# COMPACT_ATOMS: atom_id res chain seq x y z
N MET A 1 -12.71 29.21 30.93
CA MET A 1 -11.69 28.35 30.30
C MET A 1 -10.75 29.28 29.55
N ASN A 2 -9.44 29.13 29.67
CA ASN A 2 -8.54 29.85 28.79
C ASN A 2 -8.80 29.37 27.35
N ASP A 3 -8.73 30.25 26.35
CA ASP A 3 -8.87 29.91 24.92
C ASP A 3 -7.95 28.72 24.52
N HIS A 4 -6.81 28.60 25.23
CA HIS A 4 -5.83 27.51 25.14
C HIS A 4 -6.39 26.11 25.42
N ASP A 5 -7.32 25.97 26.36
CA ASP A 5 -7.95 24.70 26.70
C ASP A 5 -9.00 24.29 25.67
N ALA A 6 -9.59 25.26 24.95
CA ALA A 6 -10.64 25.00 23.96
C ALA A 6 -10.06 24.34 22.70
N LEU A 7 -8.85 24.71 22.27
CA LEU A 7 -8.18 24.08 21.13
C LEU A 7 -7.73 22.64 21.40
N LEU A 8 -7.60 22.23 22.67
CA LEU A 8 -7.25 20.83 23.03
C LEU A 8 -8.28 19.81 22.56
N ALA A 9 -9.54 20.23 22.35
CA ALA A 9 -10.57 19.42 21.71
C ALA A 9 -10.18 18.99 20.28
N TYR A 10 -9.48 19.87 19.55
CA TYR A 10 -9.04 19.63 18.18
C TYR A 10 -7.65 18.97 18.08
N TRP A 11 -6.91 18.83 19.18
CA TRP A 11 -5.70 18.02 19.24
C TRP A 11 -6.06 16.59 19.70
N PRO A 12 -5.88 15.53 18.88
CA PRO A 12 -6.21 14.17 19.30
C PRO A 12 -5.42 13.68 20.53
N GLY A 13 -6.03 12.88 21.40
CA GLY A 13 -5.33 12.25 22.53
C GLY A 13 -4.41 11.11 22.07
N ARG A 14 -3.43 10.72 22.91
CA ARG A 14 -2.46 9.67 22.58
C ARG A 14 -3.10 8.34 22.15
N GLU A 15 -4.14 7.92 22.85
CA GLU A 15 -4.90 6.70 22.50
C GLU A 15 -5.47 6.77 21.08
N ARG A 16 -6.14 7.88 20.72
CA ARG A 16 -6.69 8.08 19.36
C ARG A 16 -5.60 8.19 18.29
N ILE A 17 -4.44 8.74 18.64
CA ILE A 17 -3.27 8.81 17.73
C ILE A 17 -2.76 7.39 17.45
N ASP A 18 -2.51 6.61 18.50
CA ASP A 18 -2.00 5.24 18.36
C ASP A 18 -3.02 4.31 17.68
N GLU A 19 -4.32 4.56 17.84
CA GLU A 19 -5.40 3.84 17.16
C GLU A 19 -5.51 4.19 15.67
N CYS A 20 -5.52 5.48 15.31
CA CYS A 20 -5.82 5.94 13.95
C CYS A 20 -4.60 6.08 13.03
N LEU A 21 -3.39 6.30 13.55
CA LEU A 21 -2.17 6.53 12.75
C LEU A 21 -1.31 5.26 12.61
N ARG A 22 -1.92 4.07 12.63
CA ARG A 22 -1.21 2.80 12.42
C ARG A 22 -0.77 2.69 10.95
N THR A 23 0.53 2.48 10.71
CA THR A 23 1.06 2.35 9.34
C THR A 23 0.89 0.97 8.72
N GLU A 24 0.47 0.00 9.52
CA GLU A 24 0.07 -1.32 9.05
C GLU A 24 -1.34 -1.23 8.44
N ALA A 25 -1.40 -0.82 7.16
CA ALA A 25 -2.65 -0.87 6.39
C ALA A 25 -3.27 -2.28 6.37
N GLU A 26 -2.47 -3.31 6.65
CA GLU A 26 -2.89 -4.71 6.73
C GLU A 26 -3.80 -5.03 7.92
N THR A 27 -3.82 -4.20 8.96
CA THR A 27 -4.61 -4.41 10.19
C THR A 27 -5.62 -3.31 10.46
N ALA A 28 -5.72 -2.32 9.56
CA ALA A 28 -6.63 -1.18 9.71
C ALA A 28 -8.09 -1.60 9.49
N ASP A 29 -8.98 -1.05 10.32
CA ASP A 29 -10.43 -1.17 10.16
C ASP A 29 -10.90 -0.54 8.84
N GLN A 30 -11.91 -1.12 8.19
CA GLN A 30 -12.42 -0.61 6.90
C GLN A 30 -12.95 0.82 7.00
N ALA A 31 -13.59 1.20 8.11
CA ALA A 31 -14.09 2.55 8.30
C ALA A 31 -12.93 3.54 8.40
N LEU A 32 -11.90 3.19 9.19
CA LEU A 32 -10.68 4.00 9.29
C LEU A 32 -9.98 4.12 7.93
N LEU A 33 -9.79 2.98 7.24
CA LEU A 33 -9.16 2.91 5.92
C LEU A 33 -9.81 3.91 4.95
N LEU A 34 -11.14 3.89 4.85
CA LEU A 34 -11.89 4.76 3.94
C LEU A 34 -11.96 6.22 4.42
N ALA A 35 -11.98 6.48 5.73
CA ALA A 35 -11.98 7.83 6.27
C ALA A 35 -10.66 8.57 6.00
N VAL A 36 -9.53 7.87 6.13
CA VAL A 36 -8.19 8.44 5.90
C VAL A 36 -7.69 8.28 4.47
N HIS A 37 -8.43 7.56 3.63
CA HIS A 37 -8.08 7.33 2.24
C HIS A 37 -7.98 8.65 1.49
N GLU A 38 -6.80 8.90 0.91
CA GLU A 38 -6.58 10.00 -0.01
C GLU A 38 -6.62 9.47 -1.44
N PRO A 39 -7.52 10.01 -2.31
CA PRO A 39 -7.71 9.50 -3.66
C PRO A 39 -6.39 9.33 -4.43
N VAL A 40 -6.28 8.18 -5.07
CA VAL A 40 -5.12 7.81 -5.87
C VAL A 40 -5.33 8.28 -7.30
N THR A 41 -4.30 8.88 -7.90
CA THR A 41 -4.28 9.16 -9.34
C THR A 41 -4.19 7.83 -10.08
N LEU A 42 -5.23 7.46 -10.81
CA LEU A 42 -5.25 6.27 -11.63
C LEU A 42 -5.11 6.65 -13.10
N LEU A 43 -4.40 5.80 -13.85
CA LEU A 43 -4.30 5.91 -15.29
C LEU A 43 -4.90 4.66 -15.91
N ARG A 44 -5.68 4.83 -16.96
CA ARG A 44 -6.27 3.74 -17.74
C ARG A 44 -5.50 3.57 -19.03
N ARG A 45 -5.00 2.36 -19.27
CA ARG A 45 -4.36 1.96 -20.53
C ARG A 45 -5.28 0.97 -21.25
N PRO A 46 -5.88 1.35 -22.38
CA PRO A 46 -6.68 0.43 -23.19
C PRO A 46 -5.81 -0.69 -23.78
N GLU A 47 -6.42 -1.85 -24.04
CA GLU A 47 -5.73 -2.99 -24.68
C GLU A 47 -5.16 -2.66 -26.08
N GLN A 48 -5.75 -1.70 -26.79
CA GLN A 48 -5.31 -1.34 -28.14
C GLN A 48 -3.95 -0.61 -28.11
N SER A 49 -2.89 -1.29 -28.55
CA SER A 49 -1.55 -0.73 -28.73
C SER A 49 -1.58 0.61 -29.47
N GLY A 50 -1.19 1.68 -28.78
CA GLY A 50 -1.13 3.06 -29.31
C GLY A 50 -2.24 3.99 -28.82
N ALA A 51 -3.23 3.49 -28.07
CA ALA A 51 -4.22 4.35 -27.43
C ALA A 51 -3.59 5.21 -26.33
N ALA A 52 -4.02 6.46 -26.22
CA ALA A 52 -3.54 7.39 -25.19
C ALA A 52 -3.86 6.86 -23.79
N VAL A 53 -2.92 7.02 -22.87
CA VAL A 53 -3.15 6.78 -21.44
C VAL A 53 -4.07 7.89 -20.93
N ILE A 54 -5.19 7.51 -20.31
CA ILE A 54 -6.25 8.45 -19.87
C ILE A 54 -6.23 8.51 -18.35
N GLN A 55 -6.38 9.71 -17.77
CA GLN A 55 -6.65 9.81 -16.33
C GLN A 55 -8.00 9.19 -16.00
N ALA A 56 -8.03 8.40 -14.93
CA ALA A 56 -9.24 7.74 -14.47
C ALA A 56 -9.45 7.94 -12.97
N SER A 57 -10.70 7.83 -12.54
CA SER A 57 -11.09 7.94 -11.15
C SER A 57 -11.29 6.57 -10.49
N GLU A 58 -11.24 6.55 -9.17
CA GLU A 58 -11.51 5.34 -8.38
C GLU A 58 -12.98 4.87 -8.54
N MET A 59 -13.90 5.82 -8.75
CA MET A 59 -15.29 5.52 -9.06
C MET A 59 -15.41 4.75 -10.37
N GLU A 60 -14.69 5.16 -11.41
CA GLU A 60 -14.65 4.44 -12.69
C GLU A 60 -14.04 3.04 -12.53
N LEU A 61 -13.02 2.88 -11.68
CA LEU A 61 -12.43 1.57 -11.35
C LEU A 61 -13.47 0.65 -10.71
N LEU A 62 -14.22 1.14 -9.72
CA LEU A 62 -15.29 0.39 -9.06
C LEU A 62 -16.42 0.05 -10.04
N HIS A 63 -16.87 1.00 -10.88
CA HIS A 63 -17.87 0.74 -11.90
C HIS A 63 -17.41 -0.30 -12.92
N THR A 64 -16.13 -0.30 -13.29
CA THR A 64 -15.55 -1.28 -14.20
C THR A 64 -15.59 -2.68 -13.59
N LEU A 65 -15.26 -2.80 -12.31
CA LEU A 65 -15.38 -4.06 -11.57
C LEU A 65 -16.85 -4.52 -11.45
N MET A 66 -17.79 -3.58 -11.30
CA MET A 66 -19.22 -3.84 -11.11
C MET A 66 -20.05 -3.87 -12.41
N ARG A 67 -19.41 -3.81 -13.58
CA ARG A 67 -20.10 -3.88 -14.87
C ARG A 67 -20.99 -5.13 -15.00
N PRO A 68 -22.11 -5.10 -15.73
CA PRO A 68 -22.92 -6.28 -15.97
C PRO A 68 -22.09 -7.44 -16.56
N ALA A 69 -22.38 -8.66 -16.13
CA ALA A 69 -21.68 -9.89 -16.54
C ALA A 69 -22.60 -10.84 -17.32
N ASP A 70 -23.53 -10.22 -18.06
CA ASP A 70 -24.65 -10.86 -18.76
C ASP A 70 -24.17 -11.56 -20.04
N ASP A 71 -22.99 -11.19 -20.53
CA ASP A 71 -22.34 -11.76 -21.72
C ASP A 71 -21.58 -13.07 -21.45
N GLY A 72 -21.74 -13.65 -20.25
CA GLY A 72 -21.03 -14.87 -19.83
C GLY A 72 -19.57 -14.67 -19.49
N SER A 73 -19.00 -13.49 -19.75
CA SER A 73 -17.57 -13.23 -19.56
C SER A 73 -17.21 -13.04 -18.10
N ALA A 74 -15.99 -13.45 -17.75
CA ALA A 74 -15.39 -13.07 -16.48
C ALA A 74 -15.08 -11.57 -16.47
N VAL A 75 -15.40 -10.89 -15.36
CA VAL A 75 -15.00 -9.50 -15.15
C VAL A 75 -13.62 -9.50 -14.52
N LEU A 76 -12.63 -8.95 -15.20
CA LEU A 76 -11.27 -8.86 -14.71
C LEU A 76 -10.80 -7.41 -14.73
N VAL A 77 -10.21 -6.98 -13.62
CA VAL A 77 -9.60 -5.66 -13.45
C VAL A 77 -8.16 -5.86 -13.03
N ALA A 78 -7.22 -5.51 -13.91
CA ALA A 78 -5.78 -5.59 -13.64
C ALA A 78 -5.26 -4.24 -13.13
N ILE A 79 -4.71 -4.22 -11.92
CA ILE A 79 -4.05 -3.06 -11.32
C ILE A 79 -2.53 -3.25 -11.41
N THR A 80 -1.85 -2.40 -12.18
CA THR A 80 -0.42 -2.45 -12.46
C THR A 80 0.33 -1.28 -11.81
N GLY A 81 1.66 -1.39 -11.70
CA GLY A 81 2.52 -0.37 -11.10
C GLY A 81 3.73 -0.97 -10.37
N ALA A 82 4.74 -0.14 -10.10
CA ALA A 82 5.96 -0.55 -9.41
C ALA A 82 5.69 -1.10 -8.00
N SER A 83 6.66 -1.80 -7.41
CA SER A 83 6.52 -2.29 -6.03
C SER A 83 6.37 -1.12 -5.04
N GLY A 84 5.46 -1.25 -4.07
CA GLY A 84 5.24 -0.25 -3.03
C GLY A 84 4.43 0.99 -3.41
N VAL A 85 3.94 1.13 -4.64
CA VAL A 85 3.18 2.32 -5.10
C VAL A 85 1.73 2.42 -4.58
N GLY A 86 1.24 1.40 -3.87
CA GLY A 86 -0.12 1.38 -3.33
C GLY A 86 -1.11 0.44 -4.03
N LYS A 87 -0.66 -0.50 -4.87
CA LYS A 87 -1.55 -1.49 -5.50
C LYS A 87 -2.38 -2.30 -4.50
N SER A 88 -1.74 -2.86 -3.47
CA SER A 88 -2.46 -3.60 -2.43
C SER A 88 -3.43 -2.70 -1.65
N HIS A 89 -3.10 -1.40 -1.48
CA HIS A 89 -4.04 -0.42 -0.90
C HIS A 89 -5.29 -0.24 -1.78
N MET A 90 -5.15 -0.21 -3.10
CA MET A 90 -6.30 -0.16 -4.01
C MET A 90 -7.18 -1.41 -3.95
N VAL A 91 -6.58 -2.59 -3.82
CA VAL A 91 -7.36 -3.85 -3.65
C VAL A 91 -8.17 -3.81 -2.36
N ARG A 92 -7.57 -3.36 -1.26
CA ARG A 92 -8.28 -3.19 0.03
C ARG A 92 -9.34 -2.10 -0.01
N TRP A 93 -9.07 -1.01 -0.71
CA TRP A 93 -10.06 0.04 -0.93
C TRP A 93 -11.27 -0.52 -1.70
N LEU A 94 -11.04 -1.28 -2.77
CA LEU A 94 -12.10 -1.96 -3.52
C LEU A 94 -12.89 -2.92 -2.61
N GLN A 95 -12.21 -3.71 -1.78
CA GLN A 95 -12.87 -4.58 -0.80
C GLN A 95 -13.82 -3.77 0.11
N ALA A 96 -13.33 -2.68 0.71
CA ALA A 96 -14.11 -1.86 1.62
C ALA A 96 -15.29 -1.16 0.91
N GLN A 97 -15.15 -0.82 -0.36
CA GLN A 97 -16.27 -0.30 -1.17
C GLN A 97 -17.29 -1.40 -1.51
N LEU A 98 -16.84 -2.59 -1.86
CA LEU A 98 -17.72 -3.73 -2.18
C LEU A 98 -18.53 -4.18 -0.96
N GLU A 99 -17.95 -4.13 0.24
CA GLU A 99 -18.62 -4.46 1.50
C GLU A 99 -19.84 -3.57 1.80
N ARG A 100 -19.90 -2.37 1.21
CA ARG A 100 -21.03 -1.43 1.37
C ARG A 100 -21.93 -1.37 0.14
N HIS A 101 -21.57 -2.09 -0.93
CA HIS A 101 -22.23 -1.97 -2.21
C HIS A 101 -23.71 -2.37 -2.09
N PRO A 102 -24.65 -1.71 -2.79
CA PRO A 102 -26.06 -2.07 -2.74
C PRO A 102 -26.34 -3.55 -3.07
N ARG A 103 -25.47 -4.16 -3.89
CA ARG A 103 -25.50 -5.59 -4.25
C ARG A 103 -24.70 -6.50 -3.30
N ARG A 104 -24.25 -6.03 -2.14
CA ARG A 104 -23.35 -6.76 -1.24
C ARG A 104 -23.85 -8.17 -0.88
N GLN A 105 -25.16 -8.33 -0.71
CA GLN A 105 -25.78 -9.61 -0.38
C GLN A 105 -25.65 -10.65 -1.51
N ASP A 106 -25.49 -10.20 -2.77
CA ASP A 106 -25.31 -11.04 -3.95
C ASP A 106 -23.83 -11.42 -4.14
N LEU A 107 -22.90 -10.83 -3.38
CA LEU A 107 -21.45 -10.96 -3.61
C LEU A 107 -20.78 -11.80 -2.53
N VAL A 108 -20.07 -12.83 -2.96
CA VAL A 108 -19.13 -13.59 -2.12
C VAL A 108 -17.74 -13.00 -2.32
N ILE A 109 -17.33 -12.09 -1.43
CA ILE A 109 -16.07 -11.35 -1.54
C ILE A 109 -14.98 -12.12 -0.81
N VAL A 110 -13.94 -12.49 -1.55
CA VAL A 110 -12.81 -13.28 -1.05
C VAL A 110 -11.52 -12.54 -1.33
N THR A 111 -10.76 -12.24 -0.28
CA THR A 111 -9.44 -11.61 -0.40
C THR A 111 -8.36 -12.68 -0.29
N ILE A 112 -7.49 -12.75 -1.29
CA ILE A 112 -6.40 -13.71 -1.35
C ILE A 112 -5.13 -13.06 -0.78
N PRO A 113 -4.67 -13.49 0.41
CA PRO A 113 -3.45 -12.96 1.02
C PRO A 113 -2.22 -13.40 0.23
N LYS A 114 -1.13 -12.63 0.35
CA LYS A 114 0.15 -12.85 -0.36
C LYS A 114 0.80 -14.22 -0.09
N THR A 115 0.39 -14.91 0.98
CA THR A 115 0.88 -16.22 1.40
C THR A 115 -0.15 -17.34 1.23
N ALA A 116 -1.20 -17.14 0.42
CA ALA A 116 -2.18 -18.20 0.17
C ALA A 116 -1.60 -19.33 -0.70
N SER A 117 -1.95 -20.58 -0.42
CA SER A 117 -1.84 -21.70 -1.38
C SER A 117 -3.14 -21.81 -2.18
N LEU A 118 -3.16 -22.56 -3.29
CA LEU A 118 -4.39 -22.75 -4.08
C LEU A 118 -5.48 -23.39 -3.22
N ARG A 119 -5.11 -24.35 -2.37
CA ARG A 119 -5.98 -24.92 -1.35
C ARG A 119 -6.56 -23.83 -0.44
N ARG A 120 -5.71 -22.99 0.13
CA ARG A 120 -6.15 -21.91 1.02
C ARG A 120 -7.12 -20.95 0.31
N VAL A 121 -6.94 -20.72 -0.99
CA VAL A 121 -7.89 -19.95 -1.79
C VAL A 121 -9.26 -20.61 -1.82
N VAL A 122 -9.33 -21.93 -2.08
CA VAL A 122 -10.62 -22.64 -2.05
C VAL A 122 -11.24 -22.62 -0.65
N GLU A 123 -10.45 -22.81 0.41
CA GLU A 123 -10.92 -22.68 1.79
C GLU A 123 -11.51 -21.29 2.05
N LEU A 124 -10.82 -20.22 1.65
CA LEU A 124 -11.29 -18.84 1.79
C LEU A 124 -12.59 -18.56 1.01
N ILE A 125 -12.81 -19.25 -0.11
CA ILE A 125 -14.08 -19.16 -0.85
C ILE A 125 -15.21 -19.86 -0.10
N LEU A 126 -14.93 -21.01 0.53
CA LEU A 126 -15.91 -21.82 1.25
C LEU A 126 -16.24 -21.29 2.66
N GLU A 127 -15.32 -20.59 3.32
CA GLU A 127 -15.51 -20.01 4.67
C GLU A 127 -16.81 -19.19 4.82
N PRO A 128 -17.14 -18.21 3.95
CA PRO A 128 -18.40 -17.46 4.03
C PRO A 128 -19.64 -18.28 3.62
N LEU A 129 -19.45 -19.49 3.09
CA LEU A 129 -20.49 -20.35 2.52
C LEU A 129 -20.75 -21.61 3.37
N ALA A 130 -20.25 -21.68 4.61
CA ALA A 130 -20.34 -22.85 5.47
C ALA A 130 -21.76 -23.19 5.96
N ASN A 131 -22.60 -23.65 5.03
CA ASN A 131 -23.93 -24.20 5.25
C ASN A 131 -23.99 -25.65 4.73
N ALA A 132 -25.13 -26.33 4.94
CA ALA A 132 -25.30 -27.74 4.58
C ALA A 132 -25.10 -28.03 3.07
N GLU A 133 -25.29 -27.04 2.19
CA GLU A 133 -25.18 -27.22 0.74
C GLU A 133 -23.73 -27.28 0.26
N TYR A 134 -22.79 -26.70 1.01
CA TYR A 134 -21.36 -26.70 0.71
C TYR A 134 -20.57 -27.74 1.52
N GLU A 135 -21.22 -28.49 2.41
CA GLU A 135 -20.54 -29.45 3.30
C GLU A 135 -19.81 -30.55 2.51
N ALA A 136 -20.42 -31.06 1.43
CA ALA A 136 -19.79 -32.05 0.56
C ALA A 136 -18.50 -31.53 -0.09
N LEU A 137 -18.50 -30.26 -0.55
CA LEU A 137 -17.33 -29.61 -1.16
C LEU A 137 -16.23 -29.36 -0.13
N GLN A 138 -16.59 -29.06 1.12
CA GLN A 138 -15.64 -28.94 2.23
C GLN A 138 -14.99 -30.28 2.58
N GLN A 139 -15.77 -31.37 2.61
CA GLN A 139 -15.26 -32.72 2.85
C GLN A 139 -14.33 -33.18 1.72
N GLU A 140 -14.68 -32.89 0.46
CA GLU A 140 -13.83 -33.18 -0.70
C GLU A 140 -12.49 -32.43 -0.62
N LEU A 141 -12.51 -31.15 -0.25
CA LEU A 141 -11.29 -30.36 -0.02
C LEU A 141 -10.45 -30.92 1.13
N ALA A 142 -11.09 -31.36 2.22
CA ALA A 142 -10.39 -31.97 3.35
C ALA A 142 -9.70 -33.28 2.93
N HIS A 143 -10.38 -34.12 2.16
CA HIS A 143 -9.82 -35.39 1.68
C HIS A 143 -8.66 -35.18 0.68
N ALA A 144 -8.74 -34.16 -0.18
CA ALA A 144 -7.63 -33.78 -1.05
C ALA A 144 -6.36 -33.34 -0.28
N ALA A 145 -6.47 -32.94 1.00
CA ALA A 145 -5.32 -32.55 1.83
C ALA A 145 -4.47 -33.72 2.30
N GLU A 146 -5.11 -34.86 2.56
CA GLU A 146 -4.53 -35.93 3.37
C GLU A 146 -3.59 -36.85 2.56
N VAL A 147 -3.65 -36.80 1.23
CA VAL A 147 -3.02 -37.80 0.37
C VAL A 147 -1.53 -37.51 0.08
N MET A 148 -1.06 -36.27 0.23
CA MET A 148 0.36 -35.96 -0.04
C MET A 148 1.26 -36.13 1.18
N ASN A 149 2.09 -37.18 1.14
CA ASN A 149 3.19 -37.39 2.08
C ASN A 149 4.25 -36.28 1.93
N PRO A 150 4.52 -35.46 2.97
CA PRO A 150 5.51 -34.38 2.91
C PRO A 150 6.92 -34.84 2.52
N VAL A 151 7.30 -36.06 2.88
CA VAL A 151 8.60 -36.65 2.55
C VAL A 151 8.70 -36.91 1.04
N LEU A 152 7.67 -37.52 0.46
CA LEU A 152 7.61 -37.77 -0.99
C LEU A 152 7.60 -36.45 -1.77
N ALA A 153 6.87 -35.45 -1.30
CA ALA A 153 6.76 -34.17 -1.97
C ALA A 153 8.09 -33.39 -1.94
N ALA A 154 8.87 -33.49 -0.86
CA ALA A 154 10.23 -32.94 -0.78
C ALA A 154 11.20 -33.64 -1.75
N GLU A 155 11.14 -34.97 -1.88
CA GLU A 155 11.93 -35.73 -2.84
C GLU A 155 11.61 -35.37 -4.31
N LEU A 156 10.31 -35.22 -4.62
CA LEU A 156 9.87 -34.76 -5.93
C LEU A 156 10.34 -33.32 -6.19
N LEU A 157 10.32 -32.43 -5.20
CA LEU A 157 10.84 -31.07 -5.34
C LEU A 157 12.34 -31.08 -5.63
N ALA A 158 13.14 -31.87 -4.89
CA ALA A 158 14.58 -31.98 -5.16
C ALA A 158 14.85 -32.40 -6.60
N THR A 159 14.11 -33.41 -7.08
CA THR A 159 14.27 -33.98 -8.43
C THR A 159 13.89 -32.96 -9.50
N THR A 160 12.72 -32.34 -9.37
CA THR A 160 12.22 -31.35 -10.34
C THR A 160 13.08 -30.09 -10.40
N LEU A 161 13.59 -29.61 -9.25
CA LEU A 161 14.55 -28.51 -9.22
C LEU A 161 15.88 -28.88 -9.88
N ALA A 162 16.41 -30.08 -9.62
CA ALA A 162 17.64 -30.56 -10.23
C ALA A 162 17.55 -30.62 -11.77
N ASP A 163 16.39 -30.99 -12.30
CA ASP A 163 16.14 -31.02 -13.74
C ASP A 163 15.93 -29.61 -14.31
N ALA A 164 15.21 -28.74 -13.60
CA ALA A 164 15.05 -27.34 -13.98
C ALA A 164 16.39 -26.59 -14.04
N LEU A 165 17.29 -26.84 -13.09
CA LEU A 165 18.65 -26.29 -13.07
C LEU A 165 19.48 -26.76 -14.26
N GLU A 166 19.32 -28.02 -14.70
CA GLU A 166 20.00 -28.53 -15.88
C GLU A 166 19.54 -27.79 -17.14
N SER A 167 18.22 -27.63 -17.33
CA SER A 167 17.68 -26.88 -18.46
C SER A 167 18.08 -25.41 -18.42
N PHE A 168 18.02 -24.77 -17.25
CA PHE A 168 18.43 -23.38 -17.06
C PHE A 168 19.91 -23.16 -17.46
N GLY A 169 20.81 -24.05 -17.02
CA GLY A 169 22.22 -23.98 -17.40
C GLY A 169 22.44 -24.09 -18.91
N LYS A 170 21.75 -25.03 -19.59
CA LYS A 170 21.86 -25.21 -21.05
C LYS A 170 21.38 -23.98 -21.83
N VAL A 171 20.23 -23.41 -21.45
CA VAL A 171 19.68 -22.20 -22.11
C VAL A 171 20.65 -21.03 -21.98
N LEU A 172 21.20 -20.79 -20.79
CA LEU A 172 22.19 -19.72 -20.59
C LEU A 172 23.46 -19.95 -21.40
N GLU A 173 23.96 -21.17 -21.48
CA GLU A 173 25.11 -21.49 -22.32
C GLU A 173 24.85 -21.21 -23.81
N GLU A 174 23.66 -21.56 -24.31
CA GLU A 174 23.25 -21.30 -25.68
C GLU A 174 23.13 -19.80 -25.97
N ASP A 175 22.51 -19.02 -25.07
CA ASP A 175 22.37 -17.58 -25.24
C ASP A 175 23.71 -16.83 -25.19
N ILE A 176 24.68 -17.31 -24.38
CA ILE A 176 26.06 -16.78 -24.39
C ILE A 176 26.75 -17.14 -25.71
N ARG A 177 26.64 -18.39 -26.19
CA ARG A 177 27.20 -18.78 -27.49
C ARG A 177 26.60 -17.98 -28.64
N ALA A 178 25.30 -17.68 -28.57
CA ALA A 178 24.56 -16.87 -29.52
C ALA A 178 24.79 -15.35 -29.35
N ARG A 179 25.63 -14.91 -28.40
CA ARG A 179 25.92 -13.50 -28.06
C ARG A 179 24.68 -12.67 -27.71
N ARG A 180 23.64 -13.31 -27.18
CA ARG A 180 22.44 -12.65 -26.65
C ARG A 180 22.63 -12.17 -25.21
N LEU A 181 23.46 -12.89 -24.46
CA LEU A 181 23.89 -12.56 -23.10
C LEU A 181 25.42 -12.43 -23.06
N GLY A 182 25.93 -11.59 -22.15
CA GLY A 182 27.37 -11.42 -21.96
C GLY A 182 28.00 -12.50 -21.08
N THR A 183 29.34 -12.50 -20.99
CA THR A 183 30.11 -13.49 -20.23
C THR A 183 29.95 -13.35 -18.71
N GLU A 184 29.40 -12.23 -18.24
CA GLU A 184 29.04 -11.97 -16.85
C GLU A 184 28.03 -12.97 -16.26
N PHE A 185 27.28 -13.69 -17.10
CA PHE A 185 26.36 -14.76 -16.69
C PHE A 185 27.04 -16.11 -16.40
N GLY A 186 28.33 -16.25 -16.71
CA GLY A 186 29.11 -17.47 -16.47
C GLY A 186 29.05 -18.03 -15.04
N PRO A 187 29.05 -17.21 -13.97
CA PRO A 187 28.85 -17.68 -12.60
C PRO A 187 27.48 -18.33 -12.37
N ARG A 188 26.40 -17.86 -13.02
CA ARG A 188 25.05 -18.45 -12.88
C ARG A 188 24.99 -19.87 -13.46
N ILE A 189 25.70 -20.12 -14.57
CA ILE A 189 25.81 -21.48 -15.15
C ILE A 189 26.52 -22.42 -14.19
N ARG A 190 27.67 -22.00 -13.62
CA ARG A 190 28.39 -22.81 -12.63
C ARG A 190 27.55 -23.06 -11.38
N LEU A 191 26.85 -22.04 -10.89
CA LEU A 191 25.91 -22.19 -9.77
C LEU A 191 24.82 -23.22 -10.08
N ALA A 192 24.24 -23.21 -11.28
CA ALA A 192 23.23 -24.19 -11.66
C ALA A 192 23.77 -25.63 -11.61
N GLN A 193 25.00 -25.85 -12.08
CA GLN A 193 25.68 -27.15 -12.02
C GLN A 193 25.96 -27.60 -10.58
N HIS A 194 26.45 -26.70 -9.73
CA HIS A 194 26.74 -26.97 -8.32
C HIS A 194 25.48 -27.24 -7.50
N LEU A 195 24.43 -26.45 -7.69
CA LEU A 195 23.13 -26.66 -7.03
C LEU A 195 22.49 -27.98 -7.42
N ARG A 196 22.60 -28.37 -8.71
CA ARG A 196 22.15 -29.68 -9.17
C ARG A 196 22.92 -30.83 -8.51
N ALA A 197 24.23 -30.66 -8.29
CA ALA A 197 25.03 -31.66 -7.58
C ALA A 197 24.59 -31.81 -6.12
N LEU A 198 24.31 -30.69 -5.43
CA LEU A 198 23.79 -30.69 -4.06
C LEU A 198 22.42 -31.37 -3.95
N LEU A 199 21.47 -31.00 -4.82
CA LEU A 199 20.11 -31.54 -4.80
C LEU A 199 20.01 -33.03 -5.20
N ARG A 200 21.01 -33.58 -5.89
CA ARG A 200 21.03 -35.01 -6.27
C ARG A 200 21.82 -35.88 -5.31
N ASP A 201 22.54 -35.29 -4.37
CA ASP A 201 23.34 -36.06 -3.41
C ASP A 201 22.47 -36.48 -2.21
N PRO A 202 22.35 -37.80 -1.92
CA PRO A 202 21.48 -38.28 -0.85
C PRO A 202 21.97 -37.85 0.53
N ASP A 203 23.28 -37.84 0.77
CA ASP A 203 23.85 -37.50 2.07
C ASP A 203 23.59 -36.01 2.40
N VAL A 204 23.73 -35.14 1.39
CA VAL A 204 23.38 -33.71 1.50
C VAL A 204 21.88 -33.49 1.74
N ARG A 205 21.04 -34.23 1.00
CA ARG A 205 19.59 -34.13 1.16
C ARG A 205 19.15 -34.54 2.55
N ASP A 206 19.55 -35.72 2.99
CA ASP A 206 19.15 -36.26 4.29
C ASP A 206 19.70 -35.43 5.45
N ALA A 207 20.88 -34.84 5.28
CA ALA A 207 21.52 -34.06 6.34
C ALA A 207 20.90 -32.67 6.57
N TRP A 208 20.46 -31.95 5.53
CA TRP A 208 19.83 -30.62 5.75
C TRP A 208 18.87 -30.14 4.66
N LEU A 209 19.07 -30.50 3.38
CA LEU A 209 18.18 -29.97 2.33
C LEU A 209 16.77 -30.56 2.40
N HIS A 210 16.59 -31.76 2.97
CA HIS A 210 15.27 -32.38 3.13
C HIS A 210 14.34 -31.49 3.95
N ASP A 211 14.81 -30.94 5.07
CA ASP A 211 14.02 -30.06 5.93
C ASP A 211 13.68 -28.73 5.25
N VAL A 212 14.63 -28.17 4.49
CA VAL A 212 14.40 -26.95 3.67
C VAL A 212 13.31 -27.21 2.63
N LEU A 213 13.43 -28.30 1.87
CA LEU A 213 12.46 -28.65 0.83
C LEU A 213 11.08 -28.97 1.43
N ARG A 214 11.06 -29.68 2.56
CA ARG A 214 9.81 -29.99 3.29
C ARG A 214 9.14 -28.73 3.81
N ARG A 215 9.91 -27.76 4.33
CA ARG A 215 9.39 -26.44 4.73
C ARG A 215 8.73 -25.73 3.55
N ILE A 216 9.44 -25.61 2.42
CA ILE A 216 8.94 -24.91 1.22
C ILE A 216 7.70 -25.58 0.63
N VAL A 217 7.71 -26.91 0.49
CA VAL A 217 6.57 -27.66 -0.06
C VAL A 217 5.37 -27.61 0.89
N GLY A 218 5.61 -27.80 2.20
CA GLY A 218 4.57 -27.71 3.23
C GLY A 218 3.89 -26.33 3.22
N ALA A 219 4.68 -25.26 3.22
CA ALA A 219 4.19 -23.89 3.16
C ALA A 219 3.44 -23.60 1.84
N SER A 220 3.90 -24.15 0.72
CA SER A 220 3.27 -24.00 -0.60
C SER A 220 1.95 -24.77 -0.72
N LEU A 221 1.81 -25.93 -0.07
CA LEU A 221 0.59 -26.74 -0.08
C LEU A 221 -0.47 -26.23 0.90
N ARG A 222 -0.06 -26.00 2.16
CA ARG A 222 -0.98 -25.74 3.27
C ARG A 222 -1.22 -24.26 3.54
N GLY A 223 -0.41 -23.36 2.99
CA GLY A 223 -0.36 -21.98 3.47
C GLY A 223 0.76 -21.79 4.49
N THR A 224 1.20 -20.55 4.68
CA THR A 224 2.10 -20.17 5.79
C THR A 224 1.75 -18.77 6.31
N ALA A 225 2.04 -18.53 7.59
CA ALA A 225 2.02 -17.21 8.19
C ALA A 225 3.24 -16.37 7.81
N ASP A 226 4.40 -17.01 7.59
CA ASP A 226 5.64 -16.33 7.21
C ASP A 226 5.96 -16.57 5.71
N PRO A 227 5.93 -15.54 4.86
CA PRO A 227 6.33 -15.65 3.45
C PRO A 227 7.72 -16.27 3.25
N ALA A 228 8.65 -16.09 4.20
CA ALA A 228 10.00 -16.64 4.12
C ALA A 228 10.01 -18.17 4.09
N ASP A 229 8.99 -18.83 4.66
CA ASP A 229 8.88 -20.29 4.66
C ASP A 229 8.73 -20.87 3.25
N ARG A 230 8.26 -20.08 2.28
CA ARG A 230 8.09 -20.48 0.88
C ARG A 230 9.29 -20.16 -0.01
N GLN A 231 10.30 -19.51 0.56
CA GLN A 231 11.44 -19.02 -0.21
C GLN A 231 12.70 -19.75 0.16
N PHE A 232 13.59 -19.88 -0.82
CA PHE A 232 14.97 -20.25 -0.56
C PHE A 232 15.70 -19.04 0.02
N GLN A 233 16.38 -19.27 1.14
CA GLN A 233 17.23 -18.30 1.81
C GLN A 233 18.70 -18.65 1.60
N PRO A 234 19.62 -17.68 1.60
CA PRO A 234 21.06 -17.95 1.48
C PRO A 234 21.58 -18.93 2.54
N GLN A 235 21.01 -18.85 3.75
CA GLN A 235 21.32 -19.72 4.89
C GLN A 235 20.86 -21.18 4.70
N ASP A 236 19.88 -21.44 3.83
CA ASP A 236 19.42 -22.82 3.54
C ASP A 236 20.50 -23.63 2.80
N LEU A 237 21.47 -22.95 2.19
CA LEU A 237 22.59 -23.54 1.47
C LEU A 237 23.86 -23.65 2.33
N GLU A 238 23.76 -23.38 3.63
CA GLU A 238 24.84 -23.56 4.58
C GLU A 238 24.73 -24.92 5.27
N PRO A 239 25.79 -25.75 5.23
CA PRO A 239 25.75 -27.03 5.91
C PRO A 239 25.71 -26.81 7.43
N PRO A 240 24.77 -27.45 8.17
CA PRO A 240 24.71 -27.32 9.61
C PRO A 240 25.99 -27.89 10.26
N PRO A 241 26.39 -27.41 11.46
CA PRO A 241 27.62 -27.86 12.12
C PRO A 241 27.70 -29.38 12.31
N GLU A 242 26.55 -30.02 12.49
CA GLU A 242 26.38 -31.46 12.69
C GLU A 242 26.72 -32.29 11.43
N SER A 243 26.62 -31.67 10.25
CA SER A 243 26.92 -32.32 8.97
C SER A 243 28.42 -32.32 8.60
N ALA A 244 29.27 -31.64 9.39
CA ALA A 244 30.70 -31.49 9.10
C ALA A 244 31.49 -32.81 9.07
N ALA A 245 30.97 -33.86 9.72
CA ALA A 245 31.59 -35.18 9.76
C ALA A 245 31.20 -36.10 8.58
N ILE A 246 30.29 -35.66 7.70
CA ILE A 246 29.78 -36.49 6.61
C ILE A 246 30.82 -36.53 5.47
N PRO A 247 31.25 -37.72 5.01
CA PRO A 247 32.17 -37.84 3.89
C PRO A 247 31.46 -37.51 2.57
N LEU A 248 31.61 -36.27 2.10
CA LEU A 248 30.96 -35.79 0.87
C LEU A 248 31.77 -36.08 -0.39
N LYS A 249 31.07 -36.29 -1.52
CA LYS A 249 31.70 -36.45 -2.83
C LYS A 249 32.46 -35.18 -3.23
N LYS A 250 33.49 -35.33 -4.08
CA LYS A 250 34.29 -34.20 -4.59
C LYS A 250 33.42 -33.09 -5.20
N ALA A 251 32.45 -33.44 -6.03
CA ALA A 251 31.55 -32.47 -6.67
C ALA A 251 30.72 -31.64 -5.66
N VAL A 252 30.36 -32.24 -4.53
CA VAL A 252 29.64 -31.56 -3.43
C VAL A 252 30.57 -30.63 -2.66
N ASN A 253 31.79 -31.09 -2.33
CA ASN A 253 32.79 -30.24 -1.70
C ASN A 253 33.15 -29.02 -2.58
N ASP A 254 33.31 -29.24 -3.90
CA ASP A 254 33.56 -28.17 -4.87
C ASP A 254 32.38 -27.18 -4.90
N ALA A 255 31.14 -27.67 -4.82
CA ALA A 255 29.93 -26.84 -4.76
C ALA A 255 29.86 -25.98 -3.49
N LEU A 256 30.10 -26.58 -2.32
CA LEU A 256 30.09 -25.88 -1.03
C LEU A 256 31.21 -24.83 -0.95
N ALA A 257 32.41 -25.16 -1.44
CA ALA A 257 33.52 -24.21 -1.54
C ALA A 257 33.17 -23.05 -2.48
N PHE A 258 32.53 -23.33 -3.61
CA PHE A 258 32.10 -22.29 -4.54
C PHE A 258 31.06 -21.34 -3.91
N LEU A 259 30.08 -21.89 -3.18
CA LEU A 259 29.08 -21.10 -2.47
C LEU A 259 29.68 -20.23 -1.35
N ALA A 260 30.70 -20.73 -0.65
CA ALA A 260 31.39 -20.00 0.41
C ALA A 260 32.29 -18.85 -0.10
N ASN A 261 32.67 -18.86 -1.37
CA ASN A 261 33.53 -17.82 -1.95
C ASN A 261 32.91 -16.42 -1.86
N ALA A 262 33.78 -15.41 -1.92
CA ALA A 262 33.40 -13.99 -1.89
C ALA A 262 32.49 -13.66 -0.69
N ASN A 263 32.84 -14.17 0.50
CA ASN A 263 32.08 -14.01 1.75
C ASN A 263 30.61 -14.43 1.63
N GLY A 264 30.33 -15.52 0.91
CA GLY A 264 28.97 -16.05 0.76
C GLY A 264 28.09 -15.30 -0.25
N ARG A 265 28.65 -14.36 -1.04
CA ARG A 265 27.90 -13.65 -2.09
C ARG A 265 27.20 -14.61 -3.06
N TYR A 266 27.84 -15.74 -3.36
CA TYR A 266 27.28 -16.75 -4.26
C TYR A 266 26.10 -17.53 -3.67
N ARG A 267 25.93 -17.55 -2.34
CA ARG A 267 24.73 -18.12 -1.71
C ARG A 267 23.49 -17.30 -1.99
N ALA A 268 23.59 -15.97 -1.97
CA ALA A 268 22.49 -15.09 -2.33
C ALA A 268 22.04 -15.31 -3.78
N THR A 269 22.99 -15.31 -4.72
CA THR A 269 22.69 -15.60 -6.13
C THR A 269 22.17 -17.02 -6.35
N ALA A 270 22.64 -18.00 -5.57
CA ALA A 270 22.14 -19.37 -5.64
C ALA A 270 20.69 -19.50 -5.16
N ALA A 271 20.34 -18.85 -4.05
CA ALA A 271 18.97 -18.77 -3.56
C ALA A 271 18.06 -18.08 -4.57
N GLU A 272 18.51 -16.98 -5.20
CA GLU A 272 17.77 -16.31 -6.29
C GLU A 272 17.49 -17.25 -7.47
N ILE A 273 18.50 -18.01 -7.94
CA ILE A 273 18.31 -18.98 -9.04
C ILE A 273 17.30 -20.06 -8.64
N LEU A 274 17.43 -20.62 -7.44
CA LEU A 274 16.47 -21.62 -6.96
C LEU A 274 15.05 -21.04 -6.85
N GLN A 275 14.93 -19.78 -6.43
CA GLN A 275 13.66 -19.08 -6.33
C GLN A 275 13.03 -18.84 -7.72
N GLU A 276 13.82 -18.49 -8.73
CA GLU A 276 13.36 -18.36 -10.13
C GLU A 276 12.81 -19.69 -10.68
N LEU A 277 13.40 -20.81 -10.26
CA LEU A 277 13.05 -22.16 -10.73
C LEU A 277 12.01 -22.87 -9.85
N LEU A 278 11.70 -22.33 -8.68
CA LEU A 278 10.77 -22.92 -7.73
C LEU A 278 9.36 -23.04 -8.30
N ASP A 279 8.88 -22.00 -8.98
CA ASP A 279 7.55 -21.92 -9.54
C ASP A 279 7.26 -23.03 -10.60
N PRO A 280 8.14 -23.25 -11.60
CA PRO A 280 8.02 -24.40 -12.50
C PRO A 280 8.10 -25.76 -11.78
N ALA A 281 8.96 -25.89 -10.77
CA ALA A 281 9.14 -27.14 -10.04
C ALA A 281 7.88 -27.51 -9.22
N LEU A 282 7.35 -26.55 -8.43
CA LEU A 282 6.10 -26.72 -7.68
C LEU A 282 4.92 -27.05 -8.58
N ARG A 283 4.82 -26.41 -9.76
CA ARG A 283 3.78 -26.75 -10.74
C ARG A 283 3.83 -28.22 -11.18
N THR A 284 5.02 -28.78 -11.35
CA THR A 284 5.17 -30.19 -11.72
C THR A 284 4.67 -31.11 -10.60
N ILE A 285 4.95 -30.76 -9.34
CA ILE A 285 4.46 -31.49 -8.17
C ILE A 285 2.93 -31.40 -8.08
N PHE A 286 2.36 -30.21 -8.25
CA PHE A 286 0.90 -30.03 -8.20
C PHE A 286 0.20 -30.79 -9.32
N ARG A 287 0.73 -30.79 -10.54
CA ARG A 287 0.17 -31.61 -11.64
C ARG A 287 0.22 -33.11 -11.35
N PHE A 288 1.30 -33.58 -10.73
CA PHE A 288 1.41 -34.97 -10.28
C PHE A 288 0.37 -35.28 -9.21
N THR A 289 0.14 -34.35 -8.30
CA THR A 289 -0.87 -34.44 -7.24
C THR A 289 -2.28 -34.48 -7.82
N ASP A 290 -2.62 -33.55 -8.72
CA ASP A 290 -3.92 -33.51 -9.41
C ASP A 290 -4.20 -34.81 -10.16
N ALA A 291 -3.17 -35.42 -10.79
CA ALA A 291 -3.30 -36.69 -11.48
C ALA A 291 -3.63 -37.86 -10.53
N LEU A 292 -3.22 -37.79 -9.26
CA LEU A 292 -3.59 -38.77 -8.24
C LEU A 292 -5.03 -38.55 -7.74
N HIS A 293 -5.52 -37.31 -7.71
CA HIS A 293 -6.79 -36.94 -7.09
C HIS A 293 -8.04 -37.08 -7.95
N GLN A 294 -7.94 -37.53 -9.22
CA GLN A 294 -9.04 -37.62 -10.21
C GLN A 294 -9.78 -36.30 -10.52
N ARG A 295 -9.71 -35.29 -9.65
CA ARG A 295 -10.28 -33.95 -9.76
C ARG A 295 -9.28 -32.91 -9.26
N SER A 296 -9.22 -31.78 -9.94
CA SER A 296 -8.33 -30.67 -9.59
C SER A 296 -9.02 -29.66 -8.66
N LEU A 297 -8.23 -28.83 -7.96
CA LEU A 297 -8.78 -27.70 -7.20
C LEU A 297 -9.49 -26.68 -8.09
N GLU A 298 -9.17 -26.61 -9.39
CA GLU A 298 -9.89 -25.79 -10.37
C GLU A 298 -11.32 -26.32 -10.59
N ASP A 299 -11.49 -27.65 -10.68
CA ASP A 299 -12.81 -28.28 -10.79
C ASP A 299 -13.66 -28.00 -9.56
N LEU A 300 -13.04 -28.06 -8.36
CA LEU A 300 -13.74 -27.75 -7.12
C LEU A 300 -14.24 -26.29 -7.08
N VAL A 301 -13.45 -25.34 -7.59
CA VAL A 301 -13.92 -23.94 -7.72
C VAL A 301 -15.05 -23.81 -8.74
N ASN A 302 -15.03 -24.59 -9.82
CA ASN A 302 -16.14 -24.63 -10.76
C ASN A 302 -17.42 -25.16 -10.09
N ASP A 303 -17.34 -26.26 -9.34
CA ASP A 303 -18.48 -26.82 -8.59
C ASP A 303 -19.05 -25.82 -7.57
N ILE A 304 -18.17 -25.09 -6.86
CA ILE A 304 -18.57 -23.98 -5.99
C ILE A 304 -19.35 -22.92 -6.77
N ARG A 305 -18.87 -22.54 -7.96
CA ARG A 305 -19.54 -21.54 -8.81
C ARG A 305 -20.88 -22.04 -9.37
N GLU A 306 -21.03 -23.34 -9.64
CA GLU A 306 -22.31 -23.93 -10.03
C GLU A 306 -23.31 -23.83 -8.87
N GLN A 307 -22.88 -24.11 -7.64
CA GLN A 307 -23.75 -23.94 -6.47
C GLN A 307 -24.08 -22.46 -6.21
N LEU A 308 -23.10 -21.55 -6.34
CA LEU A 308 -23.33 -20.10 -6.21
C LEU A 308 -24.35 -19.57 -7.22
N LEU A 309 -24.41 -20.15 -8.42
CA LEU A 309 -25.41 -19.78 -9.42
C LEU A 309 -26.83 -20.11 -8.94
N ARG A 310 -27.00 -21.26 -8.27
CA ARG A 310 -28.28 -21.66 -7.67
C ARG A 310 -28.69 -20.73 -6.54
N ASP A 311 -27.72 -20.26 -5.78
CA ASP A 311 -27.90 -19.25 -4.72
C ASP A 311 -28.20 -17.83 -5.25
N GLY A 312 -28.07 -17.59 -6.56
CA GLY A 312 -28.19 -16.25 -7.14
C GLY A 312 -27.03 -15.32 -6.76
N LYS A 313 -25.86 -15.87 -6.39
CA LYS A 313 -24.68 -15.12 -5.95
C LYS A 313 -23.61 -15.05 -7.03
N GLU A 314 -22.70 -14.09 -6.88
CA GLU A 314 -21.50 -13.91 -7.71
C GLU A 314 -20.23 -14.06 -6.85
N LEU A 315 -19.16 -14.60 -7.44
CA LEU A 315 -17.87 -14.72 -6.77
C LEU A 315 -17.01 -13.49 -7.06
N VAL A 316 -16.48 -12.85 -6.03
CA VAL A 316 -15.53 -11.73 -6.17
C VAL A 316 -14.18 -12.12 -5.57
N LEU A 317 -13.13 -12.19 -6.40
CA LEU A 317 -11.77 -12.51 -5.96
C LEU A 317 -10.89 -11.25 -5.98
N LEU A 318 -10.30 -10.93 -4.82
CA LEU A 318 -9.42 -9.78 -4.65
C LEU A 318 -8.00 -10.25 -4.36
N ILE A 319 -7.09 -10.09 -5.34
CA ILE A 319 -5.72 -10.59 -5.28
C ILE A 319 -4.77 -9.41 -5.04
N GLU A 320 -4.24 -9.29 -3.82
CA GLU A 320 -3.43 -8.14 -3.40
C GLU A 320 -2.06 -8.04 -4.08
N ASP A 321 -1.45 -9.18 -4.40
CA ASP A 321 -0.18 -9.30 -5.11
C ASP A 321 -0.02 -10.70 -5.71
N LEU A 322 -0.25 -10.83 -7.02
CA LEU A 322 -0.11 -12.12 -7.70
C LEU A 322 1.35 -12.59 -7.75
N ALA A 323 2.31 -11.67 -7.79
CA ALA A 323 3.73 -12.04 -7.88
C ALA A 323 4.20 -12.77 -6.61
N ALA A 324 3.60 -12.46 -5.46
CA ALA A 324 3.88 -13.13 -4.19
C ALA A 324 3.32 -14.58 -4.10
N LEU A 325 2.35 -14.94 -4.96
CA LEU A 325 1.67 -16.25 -4.94
C LEU A 325 2.41 -17.32 -5.75
N SER A 326 3.67 -17.57 -5.39
CA SER A 326 4.54 -18.58 -6.01
C SER A 326 3.87 -19.97 -6.12
N GLY A 327 4.07 -20.62 -7.26
CA GLY A 327 3.57 -21.96 -7.56
C GLY A 327 2.08 -22.06 -7.96
N ILE A 328 1.27 -21.03 -7.69
CA ILE A 328 -0.19 -21.07 -7.93
C ILE A 328 -0.71 -19.99 -8.88
N GLN A 329 0.19 -19.17 -9.44
CA GLN A 329 -0.16 -18.07 -10.35
C GLN A 329 -0.99 -18.53 -11.55
N GLU A 330 -0.52 -19.56 -12.28
CA GLU A 330 -1.21 -20.08 -13.47
C GLU A 330 -2.56 -20.73 -13.17
N PRO A 331 -2.68 -21.62 -12.18
CA PRO A 331 -3.98 -22.15 -11.77
C PRO A 331 -4.99 -21.05 -11.40
N LEU A 332 -4.56 -20.04 -10.65
CA LEU A 332 -5.42 -18.89 -10.32
C LEU A 332 -5.82 -18.11 -11.58
N LEU A 333 -4.89 -17.88 -12.51
CA LEU A 333 -5.19 -17.21 -13.77
C LEU A 333 -6.23 -17.98 -14.60
N LYS A 334 -6.24 -19.32 -14.57
CA LYS A 334 -7.26 -20.14 -15.23
C LYS A 334 -8.63 -19.98 -14.58
N ILE A 335 -8.69 -20.01 -13.26
CA ILE A 335 -9.93 -19.82 -12.50
C ILE A 335 -10.56 -18.45 -12.83
N VAL A 336 -9.77 -17.38 -12.86
CA VAL A 336 -10.28 -16.01 -13.04
C VAL A 336 -10.71 -15.70 -14.48
N ILE A 337 -10.22 -16.45 -15.48
CA ILE A 337 -10.65 -16.29 -16.88
C ILE A 337 -11.78 -17.26 -17.28
N ALA A 338 -12.16 -18.19 -16.40
CA ALA A 338 -13.16 -19.21 -16.69
C ALA A 338 -14.55 -18.58 -16.89
N GLU A 339 -15.12 -18.77 -18.08
CA GLU A 339 -16.42 -18.25 -18.47
C GLU A 339 -17.56 -18.86 -17.63
N SER A 340 -18.65 -18.11 -17.54
CA SER A 340 -19.84 -18.51 -16.79
C SER A 340 -20.83 -19.28 -17.65
N ASP A 341 -20.74 -19.10 -18.97
CA ASP A 341 -21.64 -19.68 -19.95
C ASP A 341 -20.94 -20.85 -20.65
N HIS A 342 -21.66 -21.94 -20.85
CA HIS A 342 -21.23 -23.06 -21.66
C HIS A 342 -22.27 -23.30 -22.74
N GLN A 343 -21.87 -23.22 -24.02
CA GLN A 343 -22.78 -23.36 -25.17
C GLN A 343 -24.01 -22.43 -25.11
N GLY A 344 -23.82 -21.21 -24.58
CA GLY A 344 -24.90 -20.20 -24.45
C GLY A 344 -25.84 -20.41 -23.26
N VAL A 345 -25.58 -21.38 -22.40
CA VAL A 345 -26.33 -21.60 -21.15
C VAL A 345 -25.48 -21.18 -19.96
N ARG A 346 -26.05 -20.40 -19.05
CA ARG A 346 -25.40 -20.05 -17.78
C ARG A 346 -25.28 -21.30 -16.91
N VAL A 347 -24.07 -21.80 -16.75
CA VAL A 347 -23.78 -23.00 -15.93
C VAL A 347 -23.08 -22.65 -14.63
N ARG A 348 -22.37 -21.52 -14.57
CA ARG A 348 -21.60 -21.07 -13.40
C ARG A 348 -21.97 -19.64 -13.00
N ALA A 349 -21.80 -19.32 -11.72
CA ALA A 349 -21.93 -17.96 -11.23
C ALA A 349 -20.92 -17.02 -11.92
N PRO A 350 -21.29 -15.74 -12.17
CA PRO A 350 -20.33 -14.71 -12.57
C PRO A 350 -19.13 -14.66 -11.62
N ILE A 351 -17.95 -14.44 -12.18
CA ILE A 351 -16.72 -14.20 -11.42
C ILE A 351 -16.20 -12.79 -11.73
N ARG A 352 -15.92 -12.02 -10.67
CA ARG A 352 -15.32 -10.68 -10.73
C ARG A 352 -13.97 -10.73 -10.03
N THR A 353 -12.91 -10.34 -10.72
CA THR A 353 -11.55 -10.43 -10.17
C THR A 353 -10.85 -9.09 -10.23
N VAL A 354 -10.26 -8.69 -9.11
CA VAL A 354 -9.26 -7.62 -9.04
C VAL A 354 -7.90 -8.27 -8.88
N LEU A 355 -7.00 -7.94 -9.80
CA LEU A 355 -5.68 -8.54 -9.88
C LEU A 355 -4.60 -7.46 -9.77
N ALA A 356 -3.94 -7.34 -8.61
CA ALA A 356 -2.76 -6.49 -8.48
C ALA A 356 -1.49 -7.25 -8.92
N VAL A 357 -0.75 -6.64 -9.85
CA VAL A 357 0.47 -7.21 -10.44
C VAL A 357 1.54 -6.13 -10.58
N THR A 358 2.81 -6.54 -10.54
CA THR A 358 3.93 -5.65 -10.85
C THR A 358 4.05 -5.41 -12.35
N ASP A 359 4.68 -4.30 -12.72
CA ASP A 359 4.92 -3.96 -14.13
C ASP A 359 5.65 -5.08 -14.87
N GLY A 360 5.26 -5.31 -16.12
CA GLY A 360 5.81 -6.37 -16.97
C GLY A 360 5.31 -7.78 -16.65
N PHE A 361 4.63 -8.03 -15.52
CA PHE A 361 4.14 -9.37 -15.21
C PHE A 361 3.13 -9.88 -16.25
N LEU A 362 2.23 -9.04 -16.74
CA LEU A 362 1.26 -9.46 -17.76
C LEU A 362 1.86 -9.57 -19.17
N ALA A 363 3.12 -9.21 -19.37
CA ALA A 363 3.79 -9.35 -20.66
C ALA A 363 3.79 -10.83 -21.09
N GLY A 364 3.18 -11.11 -22.24
CA GLY A 364 3.04 -12.47 -22.77
C GLY A 364 1.77 -13.22 -22.35
N ARG A 365 0.96 -12.70 -21.41
CA ARG A 365 -0.31 -13.32 -20.95
C ARG A 365 -1.52 -12.74 -21.68
N LYS A 366 -1.56 -12.91 -23.01
CA LYS A 366 -2.57 -12.30 -23.90
C LYS A 366 -4.02 -12.61 -23.48
N THR A 367 -4.29 -13.83 -23.03
CA THR A 367 -5.65 -14.24 -22.60
C THR A 367 -6.14 -13.50 -21.36
N VAL A 368 -5.24 -13.07 -20.48
CA VAL A 368 -5.59 -12.28 -19.29
C VAL A 368 -5.84 -10.83 -19.70
N LEU A 369 -4.98 -10.28 -20.57
CA LEU A 369 -5.10 -8.91 -21.08
C LEU A 369 -6.40 -8.69 -21.87
N THR A 370 -6.76 -9.61 -22.76
CA THR A 370 -8.01 -9.53 -23.54
C THR A 370 -9.25 -9.58 -22.65
N ARG A 371 -9.20 -10.31 -21.52
CA ARG A 371 -10.31 -10.41 -20.57
C ARG A 371 -10.41 -9.20 -19.65
N ALA A 372 -9.26 -8.63 -19.26
CA ALA A 372 -9.21 -7.40 -18.51
C ALA A 372 -9.79 -6.21 -19.31
N ARG A 373 -9.70 -6.25 -20.66
CA ARG A 373 -10.04 -5.18 -21.61
C ARG A 373 -9.19 -3.90 -21.46
N GLU A 374 -8.79 -3.56 -20.24
CA GLU A 374 -8.01 -2.38 -19.88
C GLU A 374 -7.10 -2.66 -18.67
N GLU A 375 -5.96 -1.97 -18.60
CA GLU A 375 -5.06 -1.97 -17.44
C GLU A 375 -5.22 -0.67 -16.64
N TRP A 376 -5.24 -0.80 -15.31
CA TRP A 376 -5.32 0.31 -14.37
C TRP A 376 -3.95 0.52 -13.72
N VAL A 377 -3.24 1.57 -14.13
CA VAL A 377 -1.88 1.86 -13.68
C VAL A 377 -1.90 2.82 -12.50
N VAL A 378 -1.23 2.43 -11.41
CA VAL A 378 -0.89 3.33 -10.30
C VAL A 378 0.51 3.91 -10.57
N PRO A 379 0.64 5.20 -10.93
CA PRO A 379 1.91 5.79 -11.31
C PRO A 379 2.86 5.88 -10.10
N SER A 380 4.13 5.50 -10.32
CA SER A 380 5.21 5.59 -9.32
C SER A 380 5.96 6.92 -9.35
N GLU A 381 5.98 7.60 -10.51
CA GLU A 381 6.83 8.75 -10.80
C GLU A 381 6.06 9.79 -11.65
N GLY A 382 6.58 11.02 -11.72
CA GLY A 382 6.02 12.08 -12.55
C GLY A 382 4.87 12.87 -11.93
N LEU A 383 4.69 12.79 -10.61
CA LEU A 383 3.79 13.71 -9.89
C LEU A 383 4.51 15.04 -9.65
N ASP A 384 3.88 16.13 -10.06
CA ASP A 384 4.37 17.48 -9.79
C ASP A 384 4.45 17.74 -8.28
N GLU A 385 5.44 18.55 -7.86
CA GLU A 385 5.62 18.92 -6.44
C GLU A 385 4.35 19.52 -5.84
N SER A 386 3.63 20.36 -6.59
CA SER A 386 2.38 20.97 -6.14
C SER A 386 1.31 19.93 -5.84
N ILE A 387 1.19 18.89 -6.68
CA ILE A 387 0.24 17.79 -6.50
C ILE A 387 0.62 16.97 -5.26
N ILE A 388 1.91 16.66 -5.08
CA ILE A 388 2.40 15.95 -3.90
C ILE A 388 2.04 16.73 -2.63
N GLN A 389 2.31 18.04 -2.60
CA GLN A 389 2.01 18.88 -1.45
C GLN A 389 0.50 18.95 -1.15
N GLN A 390 -0.35 19.13 -2.18
CA GLN A 390 -1.80 19.12 -2.02
C GLN A 390 -2.31 17.80 -1.42
N ARG A 391 -1.81 16.66 -1.91
CA ARG A 391 -2.16 15.34 -1.38
C ARG A 391 -1.73 15.18 0.08
N LEU A 392 -0.56 15.68 0.46
CA LEU A 392 -0.09 15.62 1.85
C LEU A 392 -0.94 16.49 2.79
N VAL A 393 -1.38 17.67 2.34
CA VAL A 393 -2.30 18.52 3.10
C VAL A 393 -3.65 17.84 3.27
N SER A 394 -4.19 17.26 2.19
CA SER A 394 -5.45 16.52 2.24
C SER A 394 -5.36 15.31 3.18
N LEU A 395 -4.30 14.50 3.04
CA LEU A 395 -4.01 13.35 3.90
C LEU A 395 -3.92 13.76 5.38
N THR A 396 -3.24 14.87 5.69
CA THR A 396 -3.13 15.42 7.06
C THR A 396 -4.51 15.73 7.63
N GLY A 397 -5.34 16.47 6.88
CA GLY A 397 -6.70 16.81 7.32
C GLY A 397 -7.57 15.58 7.57
N ARG A 398 -7.48 14.55 6.72
CA ARG A 398 -8.23 13.29 6.88
C ARG A 398 -7.80 12.50 8.13
N TYR A 399 -6.49 12.34 8.36
CA TYR A 399 -5.99 11.66 9.56
C TYR A 399 -6.33 12.42 10.85
N LEU A 400 -6.23 13.75 10.85
CA LEU A 400 -6.65 14.57 11.98
C LEU A 400 -8.14 14.40 12.26
N ASN A 401 -8.98 14.47 11.23
CA ASN A 401 -10.42 14.26 11.37
C ASN A 401 -10.75 12.88 11.94
N ALA A 402 -10.11 11.83 11.41
CA ALA A 402 -10.29 10.47 11.89
C ALA A 402 -9.82 10.30 13.34
N ALA A 403 -8.66 10.85 13.70
CA ALA A 403 -8.12 10.81 15.06
C ALA A 403 -8.93 11.66 16.05
N ARG A 404 -9.66 12.69 15.61
CA ARG A 404 -10.58 13.44 16.47
C ARG A 404 -11.86 12.65 16.77
N TRP A 405 -12.36 11.85 15.83
CA TRP A 405 -13.53 10.99 16.07
C TRP A 405 -13.19 9.67 16.80
N GLY A 406 -12.03 9.08 16.51
CA GLY A 406 -11.67 7.72 16.94
C GLY A 406 -12.34 6.63 16.10
N VAL A 407 -11.76 5.42 16.08
CA VAL A 407 -12.22 4.35 15.17
C VAL A 407 -13.61 3.85 15.54
N ALA A 408 -13.95 3.79 16.83
CA ALA A 408 -15.28 3.36 17.27
C ALA A 408 -16.41 4.24 16.70
N SER A 409 -16.25 5.57 16.74
CA SER A 409 -17.21 6.52 16.18
C SER A 409 -17.30 6.40 14.66
N LEU A 410 -16.15 6.28 13.98
CA LEU A 410 -16.11 6.08 12.53
C LEU A 410 -16.80 4.79 12.11
N ARG A 411 -16.59 3.68 12.82
CA ARG A 411 -17.31 2.41 12.58
C ARG A 411 -18.82 2.55 12.70
N GLN A 412 -19.30 3.32 13.66
CA GLN A 412 -20.73 3.56 13.82
C GLN A 412 -21.29 4.40 12.67
N ALA A 413 -20.62 5.50 12.31
CA ALA A 413 -21.01 6.32 11.16
C ALA A 413 -20.99 5.51 9.86
N PHE A 414 -19.96 4.68 9.68
CA PHE A 414 -19.79 3.79 8.54
C PHE A 414 -20.98 2.84 8.36
N LYS A 415 -21.41 2.18 9.45
CA LYS A 415 -22.56 1.26 9.44
C LYS A 415 -23.89 1.96 9.24
N ALA A 416 -24.05 3.18 9.77
CA ALA A 416 -25.30 3.93 9.67
C ALA A 416 -25.51 4.55 8.28
N SER A 417 -24.42 4.82 7.54
CA SER A 417 -24.48 5.38 6.20
C SER A 417 -24.75 4.33 5.12
N ALA A 418 -25.73 4.58 4.26
CA ALA A 418 -25.81 3.86 2.98
C ALA A 418 -24.70 4.34 2.05
N GLN A 419 -24.21 3.46 1.15
CA GLN A 419 -23.25 3.88 0.13
C GLN A 419 -23.95 4.79 -0.88
N ASP A 420 -23.49 6.03 -0.96
CA ASP A 420 -23.90 6.97 -1.99
C ASP A 420 -23.15 6.65 -3.29
N SER A 421 -23.87 6.54 -4.41
CA SER A 421 -23.29 6.32 -5.73
C SER A 421 -22.59 7.56 -6.31
N VAL A 422 -22.79 8.74 -5.70
CA VAL A 422 -22.23 10.01 -6.15
C VAL A 422 -20.95 10.37 -5.38
N ASP A 423 -20.95 10.19 -4.05
CA ASP A 423 -19.79 10.49 -3.20
C ASP A 423 -19.44 9.31 -2.26
N LEU A 424 -18.40 8.55 -2.63
CA LEU A 424 -17.90 7.42 -1.85
C LEU A 424 -17.41 7.82 -0.44
N TYR A 425 -17.13 9.11 -0.22
CA TYR A 425 -16.54 9.66 1.00
C TYR A 425 -17.50 10.54 1.80
N GLY A 426 -18.71 10.80 1.29
CA GLY A 426 -19.69 11.70 1.92
C GLY A 426 -20.20 11.23 3.29
N TRP A 427 -19.99 9.95 3.62
CA TRP A 427 -20.33 9.38 4.93
C TRP A 427 -19.40 9.82 6.07
N VAL A 428 -18.20 10.32 5.76
CA VAL A 428 -17.19 10.67 6.77
C VAL A 428 -17.61 11.99 7.44
N PRO A 429 -17.93 11.99 8.75
CA PRO A 429 -18.36 13.20 9.42
C PRO A 429 -17.19 14.18 9.56
N CYS A 430 -17.44 15.47 9.32
CA CYS A 430 -16.47 16.51 9.64
C CYS A 430 -16.54 16.82 11.14
N PHE A 431 -15.42 16.66 11.84
CA PHE A 431 -15.33 16.96 13.27
C PHE A 431 -15.50 18.46 13.50
N ASN A 432 -16.51 18.82 14.29
CA ASN A 432 -16.81 20.19 14.64
C ASN A 432 -17.30 20.27 16.09
N GLU A 433 -16.46 20.77 16.99
CA GLU A 433 -16.82 21.02 18.38
C GLU A 433 -17.09 22.52 18.56
N ALA A 434 -18.11 22.87 19.37
CA ALA A 434 -18.48 24.25 19.56
C ALA A 434 -17.37 25.00 20.32
N LEU A 435 -16.75 25.98 19.67
CA LEU A 435 -15.76 26.89 20.24
C LEU A 435 -16.37 28.28 20.44
N ASP A 436 -15.80 29.06 21.37
CA ASP A 436 -16.08 30.49 21.42
C ASP A 436 -15.45 31.23 20.22
N ALA A 437 -15.80 32.51 20.04
CA ALA A 437 -15.36 33.27 18.88
C ALA A 437 -13.83 33.42 18.80
N ALA A 438 -13.14 33.56 19.93
CA ALA A 438 -11.69 33.75 19.95
C ALA A 438 -10.94 32.46 19.60
N ALA A 439 -11.36 31.33 20.18
CA ALA A 439 -10.81 30.02 19.87
C ALA A 439 -11.16 29.57 18.44
N ALA A 440 -12.31 29.95 17.90
CA ALA A 440 -12.67 29.71 16.51
C ALA A 440 -11.76 30.49 15.53
N ASP A 441 -11.53 31.78 15.77
CA ASP A 441 -10.61 32.61 14.98
C ASP A 441 -9.18 32.04 15.01
N GLN A 442 -8.73 31.56 16.18
CA GLN A 442 -7.43 30.88 16.33
C GLN A 442 -7.37 29.58 15.52
N LEU A 443 -8.41 28.74 15.59
CA LEU A 443 -8.47 27.48 14.85
C LEU A 443 -8.44 27.73 13.33
N ASP A 444 -9.17 28.72 12.85
CA ASP A 444 -9.24 29.05 11.43
C ASP A 444 -7.92 29.62 10.89
N ALA A 445 -7.06 30.21 11.74
CA ALA A 445 -5.71 30.63 11.35
C ALA A 445 -4.78 29.48 10.95
N PHE A 446 -5.05 28.25 11.40
CA PHE A 446 -4.35 27.04 10.97
C PHE A 446 -4.82 26.52 9.60
N GLY A 447 -5.98 26.98 9.14
CA GLY A 447 -6.56 26.61 7.86
C GLY A 447 -7.20 25.22 7.85
N ARG A 448 -7.78 24.89 6.69
CA ARG A 448 -8.51 23.64 6.43
C ARG A 448 -8.03 23.03 5.12
N ASN A 449 -8.13 21.70 5.00
CA ASN A 449 -7.94 21.06 3.70
C ASN A 449 -9.15 21.30 2.77
N ALA A 450 -9.07 20.86 1.51
CA ALA A 450 -10.17 20.99 0.55
C ALA A 450 -11.46 20.27 1.00
N GLY A 451 -11.36 19.25 1.85
CA GLY A 451 -12.50 18.56 2.47
C GLY A 451 -13.08 19.27 3.70
N GLY A 452 -12.60 20.48 4.04
CA GLY A 452 -13.10 21.27 5.18
C GLY A 452 -12.57 20.85 6.56
N HIS A 453 -11.66 19.88 6.62
CA HIS A 453 -11.07 19.41 7.87
C HIS A 453 -10.01 20.39 8.38
N SER A 454 -10.13 20.83 9.65
CA SER A 454 -9.13 21.68 10.29
C SER A 454 -7.76 21.00 10.34
N LEU A 455 -6.71 21.74 9.97
CA LEU A 455 -5.33 21.27 9.95
C LEU A 455 -4.62 21.34 11.32
N PHE A 456 -5.23 21.99 12.32
CA PHE A 456 -4.64 22.13 13.65
C PHE A 456 -4.21 20.77 14.25
N PRO A 457 -2.97 20.64 14.78
CA PRO A 457 -2.03 21.71 15.14
C PRO A 457 -1.06 22.14 14.03
N PHE A 458 -1.26 21.65 12.81
CA PHE A 458 -0.51 22.06 11.64
C PHE A 458 -1.20 23.21 10.91
N ASN A 459 -0.46 23.86 10.04
CA ASN A 459 -1.01 24.63 8.93
C ASN A 459 -0.34 24.14 7.63
N GLU A 460 -0.78 24.66 6.49
CA GLU A 460 -0.24 24.25 5.19
C GLU A 460 1.29 24.44 5.08
N ALA A 461 1.82 25.53 5.65
CA ALA A 461 3.25 25.79 5.71
C ALA A 461 4.03 24.72 6.49
N ALA A 462 3.52 24.35 7.68
CA ALA A 462 4.11 23.33 8.53
C ALA A 462 4.11 21.97 7.84
N ILE A 463 2.99 21.61 7.18
CA ILE A 463 2.88 20.36 6.43
C ILE A 463 3.94 20.31 5.32
N ARG A 464 4.04 21.37 4.51
CA ARG A 464 5.02 21.44 3.41
C ARG A 464 6.46 21.37 3.93
N SER A 465 6.78 22.15 4.97
CA SER A 465 8.12 22.23 5.55
C SER A 465 8.56 20.92 6.21
N LEU A 466 7.69 20.31 7.04
CA LEU A 466 7.98 19.03 7.70
C LEU A 466 8.02 17.87 6.68
N ALA A 467 7.14 17.89 5.68
CA ALA A 467 7.16 16.90 4.60
C ALA A 467 8.46 16.96 3.79
N ALA A 468 8.95 18.16 3.48
CA ALA A 468 10.19 18.33 2.74
C ALA A 468 11.36 17.70 3.50
N ALA A 469 11.44 17.92 4.81
CA ALA A 469 12.47 17.31 5.65
C ALA A 469 12.41 15.77 5.69
N ALA A 470 11.22 15.17 5.54
CA ALA A 470 11.02 13.72 5.64
C ALA A 470 11.03 12.98 4.29
N LEU A 471 10.62 13.62 3.20
CA LEU A 471 10.31 12.97 1.92
C LEU A 471 11.15 13.48 0.73
N LYS A 472 11.89 14.57 0.90
CA LYS A 472 12.71 15.15 -0.16
C LYS A 472 14.14 14.61 -0.07
N ALA A 473 14.62 13.95 -1.12
CA ALA A 473 16.01 13.51 -1.24
C ALA A 473 16.69 14.39 -2.30
N GLY A 474 17.55 15.33 -1.85
CA GLY A 474 18.09 16.36 -2.73
C GLY A 474 16.98 17.32 -3.17
N ASP A 475 16.75 17.44 -4.49
CA ASP A 475 15.66 18.26 -5.04
C ASP A 475 14.43 17.44 -5.47
N THR A 476 14.47 16.12 -5.32
CA THR A 476 13.42 15.22 -5.80
C THR A 476 12.46 14.85 -4.67
N TRP A 477 11.17 15.09 -4.90
CA TRP A 477 10.10 14.62 -4.03
C TRP A 477 9.74 13.17 -4.32
N THR A 478 9.55 12.38 -3.27
CA THR A 478 8.96 11.04 -3.39
C THR A 478 7.76 10.92 -2.47
N PHE A 479 6.58 10.67 -3.05
CA PHE A 479 5.36 10.50 -2.25
C PHE A 479 5.37 9.14 -1.55
N ARG A 480 5.76 9.12 -0.26
CA ARG A 480 5.76 7.93 0.61
C ARG A 480 4.84 8.14 1.82
N PRO A 481 3.54 7.81 1.72
CA PRO A 481 2.56 8.06 2.78
C PRO A 481 2.94 7.49 4.14
N ARG A 482 3.47 6.25 4.20
CA ARG A 482 3.87 5.61 5.47
C ARG A 482 4.96 6.39 6.19
N THR A 483 5.98 6.85 5.46
CA THR A 483 7.05 7.68 6.02
C THR A 483 6.48 9.00 6.53
N PHE A 484 5.59 9.64 5.77
CA PHE A 484 4.95 10.89 6.20
C PHE A 484 4.11 10.74 7.48
N ILE A 485 3.29 9.69 7.57
CA ILE A 485 2.45 9.43 8.74
C ILE A 485 3.32 9.23 9.99
N ASN A 486 4.38 8.43 9.89
CA ASN A 486 5.25 8.12 11.03
C ASN A 486 6.16 9.30 11.42
N GLU A 487 6.81 9.91 10.43
CA GLU A 487 7.84 10.91 10.68
C GLU A 487 7.27 12.31 10.90
N VAL A 488 6.15 12.66 10.28
CA VAL A 488 5.57 14.01 10.40
C VAL A 488 4.35 14.02 11.31
N LEU A 489 3.31 13.26 10.95
CA LEU A 489 2.03 13.33 11.67
C LEU A 489 2.16 12.82 13.10
N ARG A 490 2.64 11.58 13.25
CA ARG A 490 2.72 10.93 14.57
C ARG A 490 3.68 11.66 15.50
N LYS A 491 4.89 12.01 15.04
CA LYS A 491 5.87 12.74 15.87
C LYS A 491 5.32 14.07 16.37
N THR A 492 4.69 14.86 15.49
CA THR A 492 4.13 16.16 15.91
C THR A 492 2.95 15.99 16.85
N LEU A 493 2.03 15.06 16.58
CA LEU A 493 0.83 14.86 17.39
C LEU A 493 1.14 14.32 18.79
N LEU A 494 2.23 13.56 18.95
CA LEU A 494 2.70 13.08 20.25
C LEU A 494 3.25 14.21 21.14
N GLU A 495 3.54 15.39 20.59
CA GLU A 495 3.95 16.58 21.37
C GLU A 495 2.76 17.31 22.03
N ARG A 496 1.56 16.71 22.06
CA ARG A 496 0.38 17.26 22.75
C ARG A 496 0.67 17.76 24.18
N PRO A 497 1.43 17.04 25.04
CA PRO A 497 1.72 17.53 26.40
C PRO A 497 2.47 18.87 26.40
N LEU A 498 3.36 19.10 25.43
CA LEU A 498 4.02 20.40 25.29
C LEU A 498 3.03 21.49 24.91
N PHE A 499 2.00 21.19 24.13
CA PHE A 499 0.96 22.16 23.83
C PHE A 499 0.13 22.47 25.09
N GLU A 500 -0.26 21.47 25.88
CA GLU A 500 -0.93 21.66 27.17
C GLU A 500 -0.12 22.56 28.12
N GLU A 501 1.21 22.41 28.12
CA GLU A 501 2.14 23.25 28.90
C GLU A 501 2.40 24.66 28.30
N GLY A 502 1.84 24.98 27.11
CA GLY A 502 2.15 26.23 26.39
C GLY A 502 3.57 26.29 25.82
N ARG A 503 4.22 25.12 25.69
CA ARG A 503 5.62 24.90 25.29
C ARG A 503 5.80 24.37 23.86
N PHE A 504 4.73 24.09 23.14
CA PHE A 504 4.78 23.73 21.73
C PHE A 504 5.15 24.96 20.84
N PRO A 505 5.88 24.79 19.73
CA PRO A 505 6.59 23.57 19.30
C PRO A 505 7.94 23.42 20.04
N PRO A 506 8.48 22.20 20.19
CA PRO A 506 9.76 21.98 20.88
C PRO A 506 10.96 22.59 20.15
N ALA A 507 11.99 22.95 20.93
CA ALA A 507 13.25 23.45 20.37
C ALA A 507 13.96 22.36 19.56
N GLY A 508 14.41 22.69 18.35
CA GLY A 508 15.16 21.76 17.49
C GLY A 508 14.33 20.65 16.85
N PHE A 509 12.99 20.73 16.94
CA PHE A 509 12.09 19.80 16.27
C PHE A 509 12.41 19.75 14.78
N HIS A 510 12.57 18.53 14.25
CA HIS A 510 12.94 18.28 12.84
C HIS A 510 14.15 19.09 12.32
N GLN A 511 15.09 19.42 13.21
CA GLN A 511 16.34 20.14 12.86
C GLN A 511 16.10 21.46 12.11
N ALA A 512 15.11 22.25 12.55
CA ALA A 512 14.82 23.58 12.00
C ALA A 512 16.08 24.48 11.93
N ARG A 513 16.39 24.99 10.73
CA ARG A 513 17.54 25.89 10.48
C ARG A 513 17.10 27.17 9.78
N LEU A 514 17.18 28.29 10.49
CA LEU A 514 16.92 29.61 9.92
C LEU A 514 18.09 30.09 9.06
N THR A 515 17.85 31.09 8.21
CA THR A 515 18.93 31.83 7.56
C THR A 515 19.76 32.58 8.61
N ALA A 516 21.03 32.88 8.30
CA ALA A 516 21.93 33.54 9.25
C ALA A 516 21.39 34.91 9.69
N GLU A 517 20.78 35.66 8.76
CA GLU A 517 20.20 36.98 9.02
C GLU A 517 19.01 36.90 9.98
N LEU A 518 18.12 35.92 9.78
CA LEU A 518 16.95 35.73 10.63
C LEU A 518 17.34 35.20 12.01
N ASP A 519 18.32 34.28 12.07
CA ASP A 519 18.81 33.75 13.34
C ASP A 519 19.49 34.87 14.17
N GLN A 520 20.26 35.75 13.53
CA GLN A 520 20.79 36.95 14.19
C GLN A 520 19.67 37.88 14.68
N GLU A 521 18.67 38.18 13.84
CA GLU A 521 17.53 39.03 14.23
C GLU A 521 16.77 38.46 15.44
N LEU A 522 16.63 37.13 15.51
CA LEU A 522 16.02 36.45 16.64
C LEU A 522 16.89 36.52 17.91
N GLN A 523 18.21 36.35 17.78
CA GLN A 523 19.15 36.47 18.89
C GLN A 523 19.20 37.90 19.47
N PHE A 524 19.14 38.93 18.62
CA PHE A 524 19.13 40.34 19.04
C PHE A 524 17.90 40.72 19.87
N ARG A 525 16.84 39.92 19.85
CA ARG A 525 15.62 40.16 20.65
C ARG A 525 15.78 39.78 22.13
N GLY A 526 16.83 39.04 22.49
CA GLY A 526 17.18 38.75 23.89
C GLY A 526 16.26 37.77 24.62
N TYR A 527 15.61 36.84 23.92
CA TYR A 527 14.80 35.78 24.53
C TYR A 527 15.68 34.75 25.27
N ALA A 528 15.08 33.99 26.18
CA ALA A 528 15.76 32.86 26.81
C ALA A 528 16.17 31.81 25.75
N SER A 529 17.20 30.99 26.04
CA SER A 529 17.71 29.99 25.09
C SER A 529 16.64 28.99 24.63
N ASP A 530 15.80 28.51 25.56
CA ASP A 530 14.68 27.61 25.27
C ASP A 530 13.63 28.28 24.36
N GLU A 531 13.19 29.50 24.70
CA GLU A 531 12.23 30.28 23.91
C GLU A 531 12.75 30.61 22.51
N THR A 532 14.03 30.95 22.39
CA THR A 532 14.70 31.17 21.10
C THR A 532 14.67 29.90 20.25
N GLY A 533 14.95 28.73 20.85
CA GLY A 533 14.88 27.45 20.17
C GLY A 533 13.48 27.12 19.66
N ARG A 534 12.44 27.39 20.45
CA ARG A 534 11.03 27.17 20.07
C ARG A 534 10.57 28.12 18.96
N LEU A 535 10.88 29.41 19.08
CA LEU A 535 10.59 30.41 18.05
C LEU A 535 11.30 30.07 16.74
N ARG A 536 12.54 29.56 16.81
CA ARG A 536 13.27 29.06 15.64
C ARG A 536 12.49 27.98 14.90
N THR A 537 12.01 26.98 15.63
CA THR A 537 11.17 25.90 15.09
C THR A 537 9.87 26.45 14.47
N ALA A 538 9.15 27.31 15.20
CA ALA A 538 7.89 27.88 14.75
C ALA A 538 8.05 28.72 13.48
N LEU A 539 9.09 29.56 13.42
CA LEU A 539 9.39 30.39 12.25
C LEU A 539 9.75 29.56 11.02
N PHE A 540 10.50 28.46 11.22
CA PHE A 540 10.94 27.60 10.12
C PHE A 540 9.78 26.78 9.53
N HIS A 541 8.99 26.13 10.38
CA HIS A 541 7.94 25.22 9.92
C HIS A 541 6.58 25.90 9.76
N TRP A 542 6.08 26.60 10.78
CA TRP A 542 4.71 27.13 10.80
C TRP A 542 4.56 28.53 10.18
N ALA A 543 5.64 29.29 10.02
CA ALA A 543 5.60 30.66 9.49
C ALA A 543 6.18 30.81 8.07
N SER A 544 6.31 29.70 7.32
CA SER A 544 6.87 29.68 5.96
C SER A 544 8.28 30.24 5.82
N HIS A 545 9.13 30.11 6.85
CA HIS A 545 10.54 30.55 6.84
C HIS A 545 10.71 32.00 6.34
N PRO A 546 10.20 32.99 7.09
CA PRO A 546 10.16 34.37 6.63
C PRO A 546 11.57 34.94 6.45
N ARG A 547 11.76 35.88 5.51
CA ARG A 547 13.08 36.49 5.27
C ARG A 547 13.52 37.48 6.36
N SER A 548 12.59 38.00 7.16
CA SER A 548 12.85 38.91 8.28
C SER A 548 11.66 38.96 9.25
N LEU A 549 11.89 39.37 10.51
CA LEU A 549 10.85 39.63 11.52
C LEU A 549 10.30 41.08 11.46
N THR A 550 10.75 41.88 10.49
CA THR A 550 10.36 43.30 10.35
C THR A 550 9.02 43.52 9.65
N VAL A 551 8.61 42.60 8.77
CA VAL A 551 7.36 42.68 7.99
C VAL A 551 6.47 41.51 8.39
N ALA A 552 5.28 41.81 8.92
CA ALA A 552 4.24 40.80 9.10
C ALA A 552 3.81 40.28 7.72
N PRO A 553 3.71 38.97 7.50
CA PRO A 553 3.28 38.46 6.20
C PRO A 553 1.86 38.96 5.90
N LEU A 554 1.60 39.27 4.63
CA LEU A 554 0.34 39.84 4.16
C LEU A 554 -0.82 38.89 4.53
N HIS A 555 -1.97 39.48 4.89
CA HIS A 555 -3.17 38.76 5.29
C HIS A 555 -3.47 37.55 4.39
N GLY A 556 -3.58 36.37 5.01
CA GLY A 556 -3.86 35.10 4.35
C GLY A 556 -2.75 34.06 4.50
N GLU A 557 -1.50 34.49 4.68
CA GLU A 557 -0.34 33.60 4.80
C GLU A 557 0.39 33.85 6.13
N CYS A 558 0.29 32.93 7.10
CA CYS A 558 1.22 32.76 8.23
C CYS A 558 1.34 33.82 9.37
N ALA A 559 0.47 34.82 9.53
CA ALA A 559 0.72 35.86 10.55
C ALA A 559 0.25 35.58 12.00
N ARG A 560 -0.33 34.42 12.32
CA ARG A 560 -0.76 34.09 13.71
C ARG A 560 -0.52 32.62 14.04
N TYR A 561 0.72 32.29 14.41
CA TYR A 561 0.91 31.15 15.30
C TYR A 561 0.51 31.60 16.71
N GLU A 562 -0.79 31.60 17.00
CA GLU A 562 -1.36 31.85 18.33
C GLU A 562 -1.37 30.58 19.20
N GLY A 563 -0.90 29.45 18.67
CA GLY A 563 -0.73 28.18 19.39
C GLY A 563 0.46 28.13 20.36
N SER A 564 1.33 29.14 20.36
CA SER A 564 2.16 29.45 21.52
C SER A 564 1.49 30.58 22.28
N CYS A 565 1.52 30.58 23.61
CA CYS A 565 0.93 31.59 24.49
C CYS A 565 1.38 33.06 24.24
N ARG A 566 2.09 33.38 23.14
CA ARG A 566 2.39 34.73 22.65
C ARG A 566 2.44 34.77 21.11
N PRO A 567 2.02 35.89 20.48
CA PRO A 567 2.12 36.09 19.03
C PRO A 567 3.58 36.13 18.56
N ILE A 568 3.83 35.64 17.33
CA ILE A 568 5.12 35.78 16.63
C ILE A 568 5.52 37.26 16.66
N PRO A 569 6.75 37.60 17.09
CA PRO A 569 7.11 38.98 17.41
C PRO A 569 7.42 39.80 16.14
N TYR A 570 6.43 40.04 15.28
CA TYR A 570 6.54 41.02 14.20
C TYR A 570 6.61 42.44 14.77
N ARG A 571 7.33 43.34 14.09
CA ARG A 571 7.41 44.76 14.50
C ARG A 571 6.01 45.38 14.39
N ARG A 572 5.44 45.87 15.50
CA ARG A 572 4.19 46.66 15.46
C ARG A 572 4.45 47.89 14.58
N GLN A 573 3.71 48.05 13.49
CA GLN A 573 3.68 49.32 12.78
C GLN A 573 3.13 50.40 13.74
N PRO A 574 3.79 51.56 13.88
CA PRO A 574 3.18 52.67 14.58
C PRO A 574 1.91 53.08 13.83
N ALA A 575 0.79 53.15 14.56
CA ALA A 575 -0.48 53.62 14.02
C ALA A 575 -0.25 54.94 13.29
N GLN A 576 -0.48 54.95 11.97
CA GLN A 576 -0.53 56.19 11.22
C GLN A 576 -1.70 57.00 11.77
N LEU A 577 -1.38 58.04 12.56
CA LEU A 577 -2.29 59.14 12.86
C LEU A 577 -2.87 59.65 11.54
N GLN A 578 -4.11 59.27 11.24
CA GLN A 578 -4.91 59.94 10.22
C GLN A 578 -5.13 61.38 10.67
N ARG A 579 -4.25 62.28 10.21
CA ARG A 579 -4.55 63.71 10.19
C ARG A 579 -5.72 63.91 9.23
N THR A 580 -6.89 64.15 9.79
CA THR A 580 -8.03 64.75 9.10
C THR A 580 -7.58 66.00 8.33
N ARG A 581 -7.61 65.94 6.99
CA ARG A 581 -7.62 67.11 6.12
C ARG A 581 -8.99 67.19 5.43
N SER A 582 -9.79 68.09 5.99
CA SER A 582 -10.87 68.89 5.42
C SER A 582 -11.39 68.52 4.03
N ALA A 583 -12.68 68.18 3.98
CA ALA A 583 -13.49 68.20 2.78
C ALA A 583 -13.66 69.64 2.29
N THR A 584 -13.11 69.93 1.10
CA THR A 584 -13.45 71.13 0.33
C THR A 584 -14.66 70.83 -0.53
N VAL A 585 -15.73 71.55 -0.22
CA VAL A 585 -16.97 71.71 -0.96
C VAL A 585 -16.72 71.88 -2.47
N ARG A 586 -17.33 71.01 -3.29
CA ARG A 586 -17.57 71.28 -4.71
C ARG A 586 -19.08 71.44 -4.91
N ILE A 587 -19.45 72.69 -5.17
CA ILE A 587 -20.76 73.14 -5.62
C ILE A 587 -20.96 72.58 -7.03
N ASP A 588 -22.04 71.81 -7.23
CA ASP A 588 -22.53 71.47 -8.56
C ASP A 588 -23.86 72.22 -8.79
N LEU A 589 -23.81 73.16 -9.74
CA LEU A 589 -24.91 74.01 -10.19
C LEU A 589 -25.25 73.59 -11.62
N ARG A 590 -26.44 73.02 -11.81
CA ARG A 590 -27.35 73.17 -12.99
C ARG A 590 -28.44 72.10 -12.89
N SER A 591 -29.63 72.44 -12.40
CA SER A 591 -30.74 73.15 -13.07
C SER A 591 -31.74 72.18 -13.69
N ARG A 592 -32.90 72.11 -13.02
CA ARG A 592 -34.19 71.70 -13.57
C ARG A 592 -34.50 72.47 -14.85
N GLN A 593 -35.11 71.80 -15.82
CA GLN A 593 -36.22 72.38 -16.57
C GLN A 593 -37.33 71.32 -16.69
N ASN A 594 -38.50 71.69 -16.15
CA ASN A 594 -39.77 71.24 -16.71
C ASN A 594 -39.97 72.05 -17.99
N GLY A 595 -40.38 71.38 -19.07
CA GLY A 595 -40.65 71.97 -20.38
C GLY A 595 -40.10 71.08 -21.49
#